data_AF-A0A096DTY3-F1
#
_entry.id   AF-A0A096DTY3-F1
#
_cell.length_a   1.000
_cell.length_b   1.000
_cell.length_c   1.000
_cell.angle_alpha   90.00
_cell.angle_beta   90.00
_cell.angle_gamma   90.00
#
_symmetry.space_group_name_H-M   'P 1'
#
loop_
_entity.id
_entity.type
_entity.pdbx_description
1 polymer ?
#
loop_
_entity_poly.entity_id
_entity_poly.type
_entity_poly.pdbx_seq_one_letter_code
_entity_poly.pdbx_strand_id
1 'polypeptide(L)'
;MRVGVLTGGGDCPGLNAVIRAVTKSLINHGQCEVLGIADGFEGLMDASPRVRALSWDEVSGILHIGGTILGTSNSANPLRDAATLAQVGRNVKALALDVVVAIGGDGTMSLAHGLAQVGLQCVGVPKTIDNDIANCERSFGFDTAVATVTESLRRIESTAMSHHRVMIVETMGRHAGWLALESGIAGAADIILLPEIDYDLQSIIKVCQERERRQRYTIICIGEGAKESGQSLTVRERIAHSPDPVRLGGVGHVLRERLQPHLQSEVRTTVLGHVQRGGDPTPFDRVLATQFGHHAAQLVLGGQLGHMVTLQNGRIGSVAIADVANTQRTVPLDSPLLTMARDIGICFGEA
;
A
#
# COMPACT_ATOMS: atom_id res chain seq x y z
N MET A 1 25.55 17.27 -8.15
CA MET A 1 24.09 17.09 -8.29
C MET A 1 23.46 17.12 -6.91
N ARG A 2 22.34 17.81 -6.73
CA ARG A 2 21.59 17.87 -5.49
C ARG A 2 20.23 17.21 -5.67
N VAL A 3 19.97 16.20 -4.85
CA VAL A 3 18.82 15.30 -4.99
C VAL A 3 17.91 15.45 -3.78
N GLY A 4 16.63 15.75 -4.03
CA GLY A 4 15.60 15.71 -3.00
C GLY A 4 15.07 14.29 -2.82
N VAL A 5 14.80 13.86 -1.59
CA VAL A 5 14.14 12.59 -1.28
C VAL A 5 12.93 12.88 -0.42
N LEU A 6 11.77 12.36 -0.81
CA LEU A 6 10.52 12.56 -0.07
C LEU A 6 9.70 11.27 0.00
N THR A 7 8.86 11.18 1.03
CA THR A 7 7.87 10.12 1.19
C THR A 7 6.46 10.72 1.13
N GLY A 8 5.60 10.19 0.25
CA GLY A 8 4.25 10.69 0.00
C GLY A 8 3.16 9.64 0.20
N GLY A 9 1.97 10.10 0.59
CA GLY A 9 0.82 9.24 0.86
C GLY A 9 0.94 8.47 2.18
N GLY A 10 0.11 7.42 2.34
CA GLY A 10 0.07 6.64 3.58
C GLY A 10 1.40 5.96 3.86
N ASP A 11 1.85 5.93 5.10
CA ASP A 11 3.08 5.23 5.44
C ASP A 11 2.93 3.71 5.28
N CYS A 12 4.07 3.03 5.13
CA CYS A 12 4.16 1.58 5.19
C CYS A 12 5.57 1.16 5.65
N PRO A 13 5.74 -0.10 6.08
CA PRO A 13 7.04 -0.63 6.43
C PRO A 13 7.98 -0.62 5.22
N GLY A 14 9.25 -0.27 5.42
CA GLY A 14 10.28 -0.27 4.38
C GLY A 14 10.65 1.09 3.78
N LEU A 15 9.91 2.18 4.09
CA LEU A 15 10.24 3.54 3.64
C LEU A 15 11.67 3.96 4.01
N ASN A 16 12.07 3.72 5.25
CA ASN A 16 13.41 4.01 5.74
C ASN A 16 14.51 3.20 5.02
N ALA A 17 14.19 1.98 4.57
CA ALA A 17 15.10 1.17 3.78
C ALA A 17 15.36 1.78 2.39
N VAL A 18 14.32 2.31 1.74
CA VAL A 18 14.44 3.06 0.48
C VAL A 18 15.26 4.33 0.67
N ILE A 19 14.91 5.17 1.65
CA ILE A 19 15.64 6.42 1.96
C ILE A 19 17.13 6.11 2.16
N ARG A 20 17.44 5.11 2.99
CA ARG A 20 18.81 4.65 3.21
C ARG A 20 19.51 4.24 1.91
N ALA A 21 18.87 3.41 1.09
CA ALA A 21 19.49 2.86 -0.11
C ALA A 21 19.72 3.92 -1.19
N VAL A 22 18.76 4.83 -1.39
CA VAL A 22 18.89 5.98 -2.29
C VAL A 22 20.06 6.85 -1.84
N THR A 23 20.04 7.32 -0.59
CA THR A 23 21.05 8.23 -0.05
C THR A 23 22.45 7.63 -0.13
N LYS A 24 22.65 6.39 0.38
CA LYS A 24 23.97 5.75 0.37
C LYS A 24 24.48 5.49 -1.05
N SER A 25 23.62 5.09 -1.98
CA SER A 25 24.01 4.86 -3.38
C SER A 25 24.43 6.16 -4.08
N LEU A 26 23.67 7.25 -3.88
CA LEU A 26 23.98 8.56 -4.47
C LEU A 26 25.28 9.17 -3.91
N ILE A 27 25.52 9.03 -2.60
CA ILE A 27 26.79 9.48 -1.99
C ILE A 27 27.96 8.67 -2.54
N ASN A 28 27.85 7.34 -2.56
CA ASN A 28 28.94 6.44 -2.92
C ASN A 28 29.33 6.50 -4.40
N HIS A 29 28.34 6.66 -5.30
CA HIS A 29 28.55 6.54 -6.75
C HIS A 29 28.44 7.86 -7.51
N GLY A 30 27.85 8.90 -6.93
CA GLY A 30 27.61 10.18 -7.61
C GLY A 30 28.20 11.40 -6.94
N GLN A 31 28.74 11.28 -5.73
CA GLN A 31 29.11 12.42 -4.87
C GLN A 31 27.97 13.45 -4.79
N CYS A 32 26.73 12.98 -4.80
CA CYS A 32 25.55 13.84 -4.76
C CYS A 32 25.32 14.36 -3.34
N GLU A 33 24.83 15.59 -3.25
CA GLU A 33 24.25 16.10 -2.01
C GLU A 33 22.79 15.66 -1.94
N VAL A 34 22.40 15.01 -0.85
CA VAL A 34 21.04 14.46 -0.69
C VAL A 34 20.30 15.24 0.39
N LEU A 35 19.14 15.78 0.03
CA LEU A 35 18.25 16.52 0.93
C LEU A 35 16.98 15.71 1.18
N GLY A 36 16.70 15.40 2.44
CA GLY A 36 15.42 14.84 2.86
C GLY A 36 14.40 15.95 3.01
N ILE A 37 13.27 15.82 2.30
CA ILE A 37 12.16 16.77 2.33
C ILE A 37 11.11 16.25 3.31
N ALA A 38 10.73 17.09 4.28
CA ALA A 38 9.79 16.70 5.32
C ALA A 38 8.34 16.64 4.80
N ASP A 39 7.57 15.66 5.27
CA ASP A 39 6.13 15.51 5.03
C ASP A 39 5.73 15.47 3.54
N GLY A 40 6.59 14.86 2.72
CA GLY A 40 6.31 14.68 1.29
C GLY A 40 6.41 15.99 0.51
N PHE A 41 5.47 16.21 -0.43
CA PHE A 41 5.43 17.46 -1.20
C PHE A 41 5.05 18.67 -0.35
N GLU A 42 4.45 18.47 0.83
CA GLU A 42 4.09 19.57 1.73
C GLU A 42 5.30 20.39 2.16
N GLY A 43 6.43 19.73 2.44
CA GLY A 43 7.69 20.40 2.77
C GLY A 43 8.25 21.29 1.66
N LEU A 44 7.74 21.18 0.42
CA LEU A 44 8.06 22.09 -0.68
C LEU A 44 7.00 23.16 -0.92
N MET A 45 5.81 23.05 -0.32
CA MET A 45 4.68 23.95 -0.56
C MET A 45 4.67 25.19 0.36
N ASP A 46 5.36 25.12 1.49
CA ASP A 46 5.44 26.23 2.45
C ASP A 46 6.25 27.43 1.93
N ALA A 47 6.10 28.57 2.61
CA ALA A 47 6.88 29.78 2.31
C ALA A 47 8.39 29.55 2.43
N SER A 48 8.81 28.67 3.34
CA SER A 48 10.19 28.20 3.47
C SER A 48 10.20 26.67 3.39
N PRO A 49 11.06 26.06 2.57
CA PRO A 49 11.06 24.61 2.42
C PRO A 49 11.57 23.91 3.68
N ARG A 50 10.91 22.82 4.07
CA ARG A 50 11.29 21.99 5.21
C ARG A 50 12.19 20.86 4.75
N VAL A 51 13.50 21.06 4.85
CA VAL A 51 14.50 20.08 4.40
C VAL A 51 15.62 19.89 5.42
N ARG A 52 16.26 18.72 5.37
CA ARG A 52 17.51 18.42 6.09
C ARG A 52 18.49 17.66 5.20
N ALA A 53 19.78 17.84 5.43
CA ALA A 53 20.79 17.04 4.75
C ALA A 53 20.71 15.58 5.21
N LEU A 54 20.81 14.63 4.28
CA LEU A 54 20.90 13.21 4.58
C LEU A 54 22.33 12.74 4.31
N SER A 55 23.12 12.64 5.37
CA SER A 55 24.47 12.06 5.33
C SER A 55 24.41 10.52 5.40
N TRP A 56 25.57 9.87 5.21
CA TRP A 56 25.69 8.43 5.42
C TRP A 56 25.26 7.98 6.82
N ASP A 57 25.57 8.79 7.83
CA ASP A 57 25.30 8.51 9.24
C ASP A 57 23.83 8.77 9.58
N GLU A 58 23.22 9.84 9.05
CA GLU A 58 21.80 10.15 9.23
C GLU A 58 20.86 9.03 8.76
N VAL A 59 21.29 8.25 7.76
CA VAL A 59 20.53 7.11 7.23
C VAL A 59 21.08 5.74 7.67
N SER A 60 22.00 5.72 8.63
CA SER A 60 22.49 4.49 9.23
C SER A 60 21.59 4.02 10.37
N GLY A 61 21.47 2.71 10.57
CA GLY A 61 20.61 2.13 11.61
C GLY A 61 19.10 2.09 11.29
N ILE A 62 18.62 2.83 10.28
CA ILE A 62 17.17 2.96 10.03
C ILE A 62 16.53 1.82 9.20
N LEU A 63 17.31 0.83 8.73
CA LEU A 63 16.86 -0.22 7.80
C LEU A 63 15.63 -1.01 8.32
N HIS A 64 15.56 -1.23 9.62
CA HIS A 64 14.54 -2.05 10.27
C HIS A 64 13.42 -1.23 10.92
N ILE A 65 13.50 0.10 10.87
CA ILE A 65 12.56 0.97 11.57
C ILE A 65 11.32 1.15 10.67
N GLY A 66 10.14 0.86 11.21
CA GLY A 66 8.85 1.17 10.58
C GLY A 66 8.60 2.66 10.36
N GLY A 67 7.56 3.01 9.62
CA GLY A 67 7.25 4.40 9.28
C GLY A 67 8.34 5.07 8.43
N THR A 68 8.44 6.41 8.52
CA THR A 68 9.41 7.21 7.76
C THR A 68 10.07 8.28 8.64
N ILE A 69 11.39 8.40 8.57
CA ILE A 69 12.16 9.46 9.25
C ILE A 69 11.91 10.85 8.65
N LEU A 70 11.25 10.96 7.51
CA LEU A 70 10.95 12.23 6.85
C LEU A 70 9.53 12.72 7.13
N GLY A 71 8.68 11.92 7.77
CA GLY A 71 7.24 12.19 7.81
C GLY A 71 6.60 12.00 6.42
N THR A 72 5.27 12.10 6.35
CA THR A 72 4.53 11.97 5.08
C THR A 72 3.23 12.76 5.17
N SER A 73 2.71 13.19 4.01
CA SER A 73 1.44 13.88 3.90
C SER A 73 0.49 13.15 2.95
N ASN A 74 -0.78 13.07 3.37
CA ASN A 74 -1.88 12.49 2.59
C ASN A 74 -2.74 13.54 1.90
N SER A 75 -2.50 14.83 2.15
CA SER A 75 -3.31 15.95 1.67
C SER A 75 -2.55 16.91 0.78
N ALA A 76 -1.20 16.83 0.76
CA ALA A 76 -0.36 17.68 -0.06
C ALA A 76 -0.71 17.53 -1.55
N ASN A 77 -1.11 18.64 -2.18
CA ASN A 77 -1.31 18.74 -3.61
C ASN A 77 -0.58 19.99 -4.15
N PRO A 78 0.67 19.84 -4.60
CA PRO A 78 1.45 20.94 -5.16
C PRO A 78 0.86 21.48 -6.48
N LEU A 79 -0.05 20.74 -7.12
CA LEU A 79 -0.70 21.09 -8.38
C LEU A 79 -2.10 21.71 -8.19
N ARG A 80 -2.53 21.98 -6.95
CA ARG A 80 -3.91 22.44 -6.69
C ARG A 80 -4.24 23.79 -7.33
N ASP A 81 -3.27 24.70 -7.35
CA ASP A 81 -3.41 26.06 -7.89
C ASP A 81 -2.04 26.62 -8.31
N ALA A 82 -2.07 27.65 -9.15
CA ALA A 82 -0.86 28.26 -9.73
C ALA A 82 0.03 28.92 -8.67
N ALA A 83 -0.52 29.40 -7.55
CA ALA A 83 0.25 30.07 -6.50
C ALA A 83 1.09 29.06 -5.70
N THR A 84 0.49 27.92 -5.35
CA THR A 84 1.11 26.76 -4.73
C THR A 84 2.22 26.21 -5.64
N LEU A 85 1.92 26.03 -6.92
CA LEU A 85 2.87 25.52 -7.89
C LEU A 85 4.08 26.46 -8.07
N ALA A 86 3.83 27.77 -8.14
CA ALA A 86 4.89 28.77 -8.19
C ALA A 86 5.74 28.79 -6.91
N GLN A 87 5.13 28.56 -5.74
CA GLN A 87 5.86 28.43 -4.47
C GLN A 87 6.78 27.21 -4.46
N VAL A 88 6.28 26.05 -4.91
CA VAL A 88 7.10 24.84 -5.06
C VAL A 88 8.26 25.09 -6.02
N GLY A 89 8.02 25.73 -7.16
CA GLY A 89 9.08 26.10 -8.12
C GLY A 89 10.14 27.03 -7.53
N ARG A 90 9.73 28.03 -6.74
CA ARG A 90 10.66 28.91 -6.00
C ARG A 90 11.53 28.12 -5.03
N ASN A 91 10.92 27.21 -4.26
CA ASN A 91 11.62 26.40 -3.27
C ASN A 91 12.59 25.41 -3.92
N VAL A 92 12.18 24.72 -4.98
CA VAL A 92 13.04 23.85 -5.80
C VAL A 92 14.28 24.61 -6.29
N LYS A 93 14.08 25.82 -6.82
CA LYS A 93 15.17 26.68 -7.30
C LYS A 93 16.06 27.19 -6.17
N ALA A 94 15.48 27.63 -5.05
CA ALA A 94 16.21 28.10 -3.88
C ALA A 94 17.08 26.99 -3.26
N LEU A 95 16.58 25.76 -3.28
CA LEU A 95 17.31 24.57 -2.87
C LEU A 95 18.28 24.06 -3.93
N ALA A 96 18.27 24.59 -5.15
CA ALA A 96 19.05 24.10 -6.29
C ALA A 96 18.88 22.58 -6.51
N LEU A 97 17.65 22.06 -6.41
CA LEU A 97 17.36 20.65 -6.65
C LEU A 97 17.41 20.34 -8.15
N ASP A 98 18.21 19.33 -8.51
CA ASP A 98 18.28 18.82 -9.89
C ASP A 98 17.17 17.79 -10.17
N VAL A 99 16.82 16.99 -9.16
CA VAL A 99 15.84 15.90 -9.24
C VAL A 99 15.26 15.59 -7.87
N VAL A 100 14.01 15.10 -7.83
CA VAL A 100 13.36 14.57 -6.63
C VAL A 100 13.10 13.07 -6.78
N VAL A 101 13.56 12.27 -5.82
CA VAL A 101 13.14 10.88 -5.64
C VAL A 101 11.87 10.86 -4.81
N ALA A 102 10.74 10.60 -5.47
CA ALA A 102 9.42 10.56 -4.86
C ALA A 102 9.05 9.11 -4.51
N ILE A 103 8.99 8.82 -3.21
CA ILE A 103 8.67 7.48 -2.70
C ILE A 103 7.20 7.47 -2.28
N GLY A 104 6.33 6.76 -3.00
CA GLY A 104 4.90 6.85 -2.75
C GLY A 104 4.04 5.90 -3.59
N GLY A 105 2.73 5.94 -3.34
CA GLY A 105 1.74 5.20 -4.11
C GLY A 105 1.28 5.95 -5.36
N ASP A 106 0.15 5.53 -5.94
CA ASP A 106 -0.42 6.12 -7.17
C ASP A 106 -0.55 7.64 -7.10
N GLY A 107 -1.17 8.19 -6.05
CA GLY A 107 -1.31 9.65 -5.91
C GLY A 107 0.03 10.40 -5.88
N THR A 108 1.10 9.79 -5.35
CA THR A 108 2.45 10.40 -5.40
C THR A 108 3.03 10.34 -6.80
N MET A 109 2.81 9.25 -7.54
CA MET A 109 3.25 9.11 -8.94
C MET A 109 2.52 10.11 -9.85
N SER A 110 1.21 10.31 -9.65
CA SER A 110 0.44 11.31 -10.39
C SER A 110 0.93 12.74 -10.14
N LEU A 111 1.25 13.09 -8.89
CA LEU A 111 1.84 14.39 -8.55
C LEU A 111 3.23 14.55 -9.17
N ALA A 112 4.09 13.53 -9.09
CA ALA A 112 5.42 13.54 -9.70
C ALA A 112 5.36 13.71 -11.23
N HIS A 113 4.42 13.05 -11.89
CA HIS A 113 4.18 13.21 -13.33
C HIS A 113 3.77 14.65 -13.69
N GLY A 114 2.78 15.22 -12.98
CA GLY A 114 2.33 16.58 -13.26
C GLY A 114 3.40 17.64 -12.98
N LEU A 115 4.25 17.43 -11.97
CA LEU A 115 5.37 18.32 -11.65
C LEU A 115 6.48 18.29 -12.71
N ALA A 116 6.69 17.15 -13.37
CA ALA A 116 7.65 17.05 -14.48
C ALA A 116 7.27 17.95 -15.66
N GLN A 117 5.97 18.13 -15.92
CA GLN A 117 5.46 19.01 -16.98
C GLN A 117 5.77 20.50 -16.74
N VAL A 118 6.06 20.87 -15.50
CA VAL A 118 6.43 22.25 -15.12
C VAL A 118 7.88 22.38 -14.68
N GLY A 119 8.72 21.40 -15.04
CA GLY A 119 10.17 21.47 -14.94
C GLY A 119 10.79 20.77 -13.73
N LEU A 120 10.02 20.21 -12.80
CA LEU A 120 10.57 19.45 -11.68
C LEU A 120 10.70 17.97 -12.05
N GLN A 121 11.91 17.56 -12.39
CA GLN A 121 12.20 16.17 -12.75
C GLN A 121 12.13 15.25 -11.52
N CYS A 122 11.53 14.08 -11.69
CA CYS A 122 11.33 13.11 -10.62
C CYS A 122 11.77 11.70 -11.01
N VAL A 123 12.18 10.91 -10.03
CA VAL A 123 12.28 9.45 -10.11
C VAL A 123 11.33 8.86 -9.07
N GLY A 124 10.46 7.95 -9.49
CA GLY A 124 9.45 7.33 -8.63
C GLY A 124 9.96 6.05 -7.97
N VAL A 125 9.53 5.81 -6.73
CA VAL A 125 9.71 4.51 -6.06
C VAL A 125 8.35 4.00 -5.53
N PRO A 126 7.89 2.81 -5.95
CA PRO A 126 6.53 2.35 -5.71
C PRO A 126 6.35 1.86 -4.27
N LYS A 127 5.50 2.57 -3.52
CA LYS A 127 5.22 2.31 -2.09
C LYS A 127 3.73 2.14 -1.86
N THR A 128 3.29 0.98 -1.39
CA THR A 128 1.92 0.76 -0.90
C THR A 128 1.81 -0.59 -0.19
N ILE A 129 0.91 -0.70 0.80
CA ILE A 129 0.50 -2.00 1.36
C ILE A 129 -0.61 -2.66 0.52
N ASP A 130 -1.20 -1.93 -0.42
CA ASP A 130 -2.38 -2.38 -1.18
C ASP A 130 -1.96 -3.22 -2.41
N ASN A 131 -0.66 -3.20 -2.76
CA ASN A 131 -0.05 -3.81 -3.96
C ASN A 131 -0.73 -3.44 -5.29
N ASP A 132 -1.25 -2.21 -5.36
CA ASP A 132 -2.14 -1.72 -6.41
C ASP A 132 -1.46 -0.81 -7.44
N ILE A 133 -0.13 -0.77 -7.46
CA ILE A 133 0.62 0.06 -8.41
C ILE A 133 0.71 -0.63 -9.77
N ALA A 134 0.20 0.01 -10.82
CA ALA A 134 0.28 -0.50 -12.18
C ALA A 134 1.74 -0.74 -12.62
N ASN A 135 1.93 -1.74 -13.48
CA ASN A 135 3.23 -2.15 -14.00
C ASN A 135 4.28 -2.52 -12.93
N CYS A 136 3.87 -2.84 -11.70
CA CYS A 136 4.72 -3.33 -10.62
C CYS A 136 4.12 -4.59 -10.01
N GLU A 137 4.85 -5.72 -10.06
CA GLU A 137 4.38 -7.00 -9.52
C GLU A 137 4.24 -6.98 -8.00
N ARG A 138 5.15 -6.26 -7.34
CA ARG A 138 5.18 -6.16 -5.88
C ARG A 138 5.71 -4.81 -5.43
N SER A 139 4.89 -4.05 -4.70
CA SER A 139 5.35 -2.91 -3.91
C SER A 139 6.00 -3.36 -2.61
N PHE A 140 6.94 -2.56 -2.10
CA PHE A 140 7.44 -2.79 -0.74
C PHE A 140 6.41 -2.30 0.29
N GLY A 141 6.42 -2.95 1.46
CA GLY A 141 5.46 -2.76 2.56
C GLY A 141 4.29 -3.74 2.49
N PHE A 142 4.01 -4.29 1.31
CA PHE A 142 2.96 -5.28 1.09
C PHE A 142 3.25 -6.60 1.82
N ASP A 143 4.48 -7.10 1.75
CA ASP A 143 4.85 -8.36 2.41
C ASP A 143 4.71 -8.26 3.95
N THR A 144 5.09 -7.11 4.51
CA THR A 144 4.89 -6.84 5.93
C THR A 144 3.42 -6.76 6.31
N ALA A 145 2.59 -6.10 5.50
CA ALA A 145 1.16 -6.06 5.74
C ALA A 145 0.53 -7.46 5.68
N VAL A 146 0.92 -8.29 4.69
CA VAL A 146 0.49 -9.69 4.59
C VAL A 146 0.85 -10.46 5.85
N ALA A 147 2.08 -10.30 6.36
CA ALA A 147 2.53 -10.94 7.59
C ALA A 147 1.69 -10.51 8.81
N THR A 148 1.40 -9.21 8.95
CA THR A 148 0.57 -8.67 10.04
C THR A 148 -0.87 -9.21 10.00
N VAL A 149 -1.49 -9.25 8.82
CA VAL A 149 -2.85 -9.79 8.67
C VAL A 149 -2.86 -11.30 8.94
N THR A 150 -1.88 -12.03 8.41
CA THR A 150 -1.72 -13.48 8.63
C THR A 150 -1.60 -13.79 10.12
N GLU A 151 -0.76 -13.06 10.86
CA GLU A 151 -0.64 -13.22 12.30
C GLU A 151 -1.97 -12.95 13.02
N SER A 152 -2.70 -11.92 12.59
CA SER A 152 -3.99 -11.57 13.17
C SER A 152 -5.05 -12.66 12.94
N LEU A 153 -5.13 -13.21 11.72
CA LEU A 153 -5.98 -14.35 11.38
C LEU A 153 -5.66 -15.55 12.29
N ARG A 154 -4.39 -15.92 12.40
CA ARG A 154 -3.94 -17.05 13.25
C ARG A 154 -4.24 -16.85 14.73
N ARG A 155 -4.10 -15.62 15.25
CA ARG A 155 -4.44 -15.29 16.64
C ARG A 155 -5.94 -15.46 16.89
N ILE A 156 -6.77 -14.96 15.96
CA ILE A 156 -8.23 -15.03 16.05
C ILE A 156 -8.75 -16.46 15.89
N GLU A 157 -8.11 -17.28 15.04
CA GLU A 157 -8.49 -18.67 14.82
C GLU A 157 -8.48 -19.51 16.10
N SER A 158 -7.48 -19.34 16.97
CA SER A 158 -7.39 -20.09 18.23
C SER A 158 -8.63 -19.93 19.12
N THR A 159 -9.18 -18.70 19.19
CA THR A 159 -10.41 -18.42 19.94
C THR A 159 -11.67 -18.79 19.14
N ALA A 160 -11.62 -18.74 17.80
CA ALA A 160 -12.68 -19.26 16.94
C ALA A 160 -12.92 -20.76 17.17
N MET A 161 -11.83 -21.54 17.18
CA MET A 161 -11.84 -22.98 17.44
C MET A 161 -12.40 -23.31 18.82
N SER A 162 -11.94 -22.57 19.84
CA SER A 162 -12.30 -22.82 21.24
C SER A 162 -13.77 -22.55 21.55
N HIS A 163 -14.39 -21.59 20.84
CA HIS A 163 -15.76 -21.15 21.09
C HIS A 163 -16.74 -21.46 19.95
N HIS A 164 -16.30 -22.21 18.94
CA HIS A 164 -17.11 -22.61 17.80
C HIS A 164 -17.74 -21.42 17.05
N ARG A 165 -16.92 -20.43 16.69
CA ARG A 165 -17.35 -19.14 16.15
C ARG A 165 -17.05 -18.98 14.66
N VAL A 166 -17.82 -18.10 14.04
CA VAL A 166 -17.43 -17.49 12.76
C VAL A 166 -16.70 -16.18 13.06
N MET A 167 -15.48 -16.06 12.56
CA MET A 167 -14.66 -14.87 12.74
C MET A 167 -14.42 -14.17 11.40
N ILE A 168 -14.76 -12.90 11.33
CA ILE A 168 -14.52 -12.03 10.18
C ILE A 168 -13.35 -11.11 10.51
N VAL A 169 -12.34 -11.08 9.65
CA VAL A 169 -11.19 -10.18 9.73
C VAL A 169 -11.20 -9.26 8.53
N GLU A 170 -11.40 -7.96 8.79
CA GLU A 170 -11.40 -6.93 7.76
C GLU A 170 -10.00 -6.35 7.56
N THR A 171 -9.56 -6.37 6.29
CA THR A 171 -8.23 -5.95 5.82
C THR A 171 -8.32 -4.65 5.02
N MET A 172 -7.20 -3.93 4.95
CA MET A 172 -7.06 -2.80 4.03
C MET A 172 -6.87 -3.30 2.58
N GLY A 173 -6.75 -2.40 1.62
CA GLY A 173 -6.56 -2.73 0.19
C GLY A 173 -7.42 -1.89 -0.74
N ARG A 174 -8.36 -1.12 -0.17
CA ARG A 174 -9.22 -0.18 -0.86
C ARG A 174 -10.00 -0.86 -1.99
N HIS A 175 -9.60 -0.66 -3.24
CA HIS A 175 -10.23 -1.21 -4.43
C HIS A 175 -9.51 -2.45 -4.98
N ALA A 176 -8.41 -2.88 -4.35
CA ALA A 176 -7.62 -4.04 -4.76
C ALA A 176 -7.62 -5.13 -3.68
N GLY A 177 -7.83 -6.38 -4.11
CA GLY A 177 -7.96 -7.54 -3.24
C GLY A 177 -6.65 -8.23 -2.86
N TRP A 178 -5.48 -7.74 -3.29
CA TRP A 178 -4.19 -8.44 -3.12
C TRP A 178 -3.88 -8.79 -1.66
N LEU A 179 -4.09 -7.85 -0.74
CA LEU A 179 -3.82 -8.05 0.68
C LEU A 179 -4.77 -9.10 1.26
N ALA A 180 -6.07 -9.00 1.00
CA ALA A 180 -7.06 -9.97 1.46
C ALA A 180 -6.80 -11.37 0.89
N LEU A 181 -6.39 -11.46 -0.38
CA LEU A 181 -6.09 -12.72 -1.07
C LEU A 181 -4.85 -13.42 -0.48
N GLU A 182 -3.70 -12.76 -0.50
CA GLU A 182 -2.45 -13.39 -0.04
C GLU A 182 -2.49 -13.70 1.47
N SER A 183 -2.98 -12.76 2.28
CA SER A 183 -3.07 -12.98 3.73
C SER A 183 -4.15 -13.97 4.12
N GLY A 184 -5.27 -14.02 3.38
CA GLY A 184 -6.32 -15.02 3.59
C GLY A 184 -5.80 -16.43 3.31
N ILE A 185 -5.06 -16.63 2.22
CA ILE A 185 -4.42 -17.92 1.91
C ILE A 185 -3.40 -18.28 3.00
N ALA A 186 -2.48 -17.37 3.32
CA ALA A 186 -1.43 -17.61 4.31
C ALA A 186 -1.98 -17.81 5.73
N GLY A 187 -3.09 -17.14 6.06
CA GLY A 187 -3.79 -17.24 7.34
C GLY A 187 -4.80 -18.39 7.41
N ALA A 188 -4.91 -19.22 6.37
CA ALA A 188 -5.84 -20.34 6.27
C ALA A 188 -7.32 -19.93 6.45
N ALA A 189 -7.71 -18.82 5.81
CA ALA A 189 -9.11 -18.41 5.75
C ALA A 189 -9.94 -19.40 4.91
N ASP A 190 -11.14 -19.71 5.38
CA ASP A 190 -12.09 -20.57 4.68
C ASP A 190 -12.83 -19.81 3.57
N ILE A 191 -13.06 -18.51 3.81
CA ILE A 191 -13.73 -17.60 2.90
C ILE A 191 -12.86 -16.35 2.73
N ILE A 192 -12.59 -15.96 1.49
CA ILE A 192 -11.86 -14.74 1.15
C ILE A 192 -12.75 -13.87 0.26
N LEU A 193 -13.09 -12.66 0.70
CA LEU A 193 -13.97 -11.75 -0.01
C LEU A 193 -13.19 -10.55 -0.54
N LEU A 194 -13.24 -10.34 -1.85
CA LEU A 194 -12.40 -9.39 -2.58
C LEU A 194 -13.24 -8.26 -3.21
N PRO A 195 -12.68 -7.04 -3.40
CA PRO A 195 -13.32 -5.98 -4.18
C PRO A 195 -13.64 -6.35 -5.63
N GLU A 196 -12.85 -7.25 -6.22
CA GLU A 196 -12.98 -7.69 -7.61
C GLU A 196 -14.10 -8.72 -7.83
N ILE A 197 -14.61 -9.32 -6.76
CA ILE A 197 -15.62 -10.38 -6.80
C ILE A 197 -16.77 -9.98 -5.89
N ASP A 198 -17.88 -9.55 -6.51
CA ASP A 198 -19.12 -9.27 -5.79
C ASP A 198 -19.63 -10.56 -5.16
N TYR A 199 -19.77 -10.57 -3.83
CA TYR A 199 -20.17 -11.78 -3.12
C TYR A 199 -21.70 -11.94 -3.09
N ASP A 200 -22.17 -13.17 -3.05
CA ASP A 200 -23.52 -13.59 -2.75
C ASP A 200 -23.61 -14.07 -1.29
N LEU A 201 -24.51 -13.46 -0.51
CA LEU A 201 -24.68 -13.79 0.89
C LEU A 201 -25.10 -15.25 1.10
N GLN A 202 -25.92 -15.82 0.19
CA GLN A 202 -26.39 -17.20 0.34
C GLN A 202 -25.25 -18.22 0.25
N SER A 203 -24.30 -17.96 -0.65
CA SER A 203 -23.09 -18.77 -0.84
C SER A 203 -22.22 -18.78 0.42
N ILE A 204 -22.06 -17.61 1.07
CA ILE A 204 -21.34 -17.50 2.35
C ILE A 204 -22.10 -18.24 3.47
N ILE A 205 -23.43 -18.07 3.56
CA ILE A 205 -24.26 -18.77 4.56
C ILE A 205 -24.10 -20.28 4.43
N LYS A 206 -24.15 -20.81 3.21
CA LYS A 206 -24.03 -22.24 2.94
C LYS A 206 -22.70 -22.80 3.45
N VAL A 207 -21.58 -22.13 3.14
CA VAL A 207 -20.25 -22.56 3.63
C VAL A 207 -20.18 -22.55 5.16
N CYS A 208 -20.66 -21.48 5.79
CA CYS A 208 -20.68 -21.39 7.25
C CYS A 208 -21.52 -22.51 7.89
N GLN A 209 -22.71 -22.80 7.37
CA GLN A 209 -23.59 -23.87 7.88
C GLN A 209 -22.99 -25.28 7.67
N GLU A 210 -22.31 -25.52 6.55
CA GLU A 210 -21.60 -26.78 6.30
C GLU A 210 -20.45 -26.97 7.30
N ARG A 211 -19.73 -25.89 7.62
CA ARG A 211 -18.64 -25.90 8.59
C ARG A 211 -19.10 -26.03 10.03
N GLU A 212 -20.22 -25.43 10.42
CA GLU A 212 -20.84 -25.63 11.75
C GLU A 212 -21.05 -27.13 12.05
N ARG A 213 -21.40 -27.93 11.03
CA ARG A 213 -21.62 -29.37 11.17
C ARG A 213 -20.33 -30.20 11.26
N ARG A 214 -19.22 -29.72 10.69
CA ARG A 214 -17.96 -30.49 10.54
C ARG A 214 -16.85 -30.04 11.50
N GLN A 215 -16.45 -28.77 11.40
CA GLN A 215 -15.29 -28.22 12.11
C GLN A 215 -15.66 -27.20 13.18
N ARG A 216 -16.92 -26.77 13.21
CA ARG A 216 -17.52 -25.87 14.21
C ARG A 216 -16.94 -24.46 14.26
N TYR A 217 -16.03 -24.06 13.37
CA TYR A 217 -15.59 -22.66 13.23
C TYR A 217 -15.33 -22.31 11.76
N THR A 218 -15.38 -21.02 11.45
CA THR A 218 -15.11 -20.49 10.10
C THR A 218 -14.32 -19.19 10.20
N ILE A 219 -13.27 -19.06 9.41
CA ILE A 219 -12.47 -17.84 9.28
C ILE A 219 -12.78 -17.16 7.94
N ILE A 220 -13.16 -15.89 8.00
CA ILE A 220 -13.48 -15.07 6.84
C ILE A 220 -12.49 -13.91 6.79
N CYS A 221 -11.71 -13.81 5.71
CA CYS A 221 -10.89 -12.64 5.40
C CYS A 221 -11.66 -11.77 4.40
N ILE A 222 -11.86 -10.49 4.69
CA ILE A 222 -12.61 -9.56 3.82
C ILE A 222 -11.79 -8.30 3.55
N GLY A 223 -11.63 -7.94 2.27
CA GLY A 223 -11.09 -6.65 1.88
C GLY A 223 -12.07 -5.52 2.16
N GLU A 224 -11.61 -4.36 2.64
CA GLU A 224 -12.49 -3.21 2.97
C GLU A 224 -13.36 -2.70 1.81
N GLY A 225 -12.98 -3.00 0.56
CA GLY A 225 -13.77 -2.69 -0.64
C GLY A 225 -14.59 -3.84 -1.21
N ALA A 226 -14.65 -5.00 -0.54
CA ALA A 226 -15.58 -6.05 -0.92
C ALA A 226 -17.03 -5.55 -0.79
N LYS A 227 -17.93 -6.08 -1.62
CA LYS A 227 -19.35 -5.72 -1.61
C LYS A 227 -20.21 -6.90 -2.03
N GLU A 228 -21.45 -6.89 -1.56
CA GLU A 228 -22.43 -7.86 -2.05
C GLU A 228 -22.88 -7.48 -3.47
N SER A 229 -23.18 -8.49 -4.28
CA SER A 229 -23.86 -8.33 -5.56
C SER A 229 -25.10 -7.44 -5.44
N GLY A 230 -25.15 -6.40 -6.27
CA GLY A 230 -26.22 -5.40 -6.28
C GLY A 230 -26.14 -4.33 -5.20
N GLN A 231 -25.12 -4.33 -4.33
CA GLN A 231 -24.92 -3.28 -3.31
C GLN A 231 -23.79 -2.31 -3.67
N SER A 232 -23.82 -1.14 -3.04
CA SER A 232 -22.74 -0.15 -3.11
C SER A 232 -21.62 -0.45 -2.11
N LEU A 233 -20.42 0.10 -2.37
CA LEU A 233 -19.30 0.05 -1.42
C LEU A 233 -19.69 0.59 -0.04
N THR A 234 -19.17 -0.05 1.01
CA THR A 234 -19.36 0.44 2.39
C THR A 234 -18.42 1.61 2.65
N VAL A 235 -18.99 2.81 2.73
CA VAL A 235 -18.25 4.05 3.00
C VAL A 235 -18.32 4.38 4.48
N ARG A 236 -17.18 4.37 5.16
CA ARG A 236 -17.05 4.76 6.57
C ARG A 236 -17.14 6.28 6.74
N GLU A 237 -16.47 7.03 5.87
CA GLU A 237 -16.37 8.49 5.97
C GLU A 237 -16.12 9.14 4.59
N ARG A 238 -16.57 10.39 4.43
CA ARG A 238 -16.22 11.24 3.28
C ARG A 238 -15.48 12.50 3.74
N ILE A 239 -14.29 12.75 3.20
CA ILE A 239 -13.44 13.90 3.54
C ILE A 239 -13.34 14.83 2.34
N ALA A 240 -14.12 15.91 2.33
CA ALA A 240 -14.29 16.80 1.16
C ALA A 240 -13.00 17.45 0.64
N HIS A 241 -11.96 17.59 1.47
CA HIS A 241 -10.69 18.24 1.12
C HIS A 241 -9.51 17.27 1.01
N SER A 242 -9.74 15.97 1.03
CA SER A 242 -8.67 15.00 0.79
C SER A 242 -8.53 14.74 -0.72
N PRO A 243 -7.29 14.58 -1.24
CA PRO A 243 -7.06 14.07 -2.60
C PRO A 243 -7.79 12.76 -2.87
N ASP A 244 -8.06 12.02 -1.80
CA ASP A 244 -8.90 10.84 -1.82
C ASP A 244 -10.06 11.00 -0.82
N PRO A 245 -11.25 11.39 -1.28
CA PRO A 245 -12.34 11.78 -0.41
C PRO A 245 -13.09 10.61 0.23
N VAL A 246 -12.89 9.37 -0.21
CA VAL A 246 -13.67 8.22 0.28
C VAL A 246 -12.80 7.35 1.20
N ARG A 247 -13.29 7.11 2.41
CA ARG A 247 -12.69 6.13 3.34
C ARG A 247 -13.61 4.94 3.42
N LEU A 248 -13.11 3.79 2.94
CA LEU A 248 -13.78 2.50 3.07
C LEU A 248 -13.58 1.95 4.49
N GLY A 249 -14.38 0.94 4.82
CA GLY A 249 -14.29 0.20 6.07
C GLY A 249 -15.65 -0.04 6.72
N GLY A 250 -15.69 -1.06 7.59
CA GLY A 250 -16.90 -1.50 8.29
C GLY A 250 -17.71 -2.54 7.52
N VAL A 251 -17.26 -2.97 6.33
CA VAL A 251 -17.92 -4.05 5.55
C VAL A 251 -17.97 -5.35 6.35
N GLY A 252 -16.98 -5.64 7.19
CA GLY A 252 -17.00 -6.81 8.06
C GLY A 252 -18.10 -6.76 9.11
N HIS A 253 -18.51 -5.56 9.57
CA HIS A 253 -19.66 -5.40 10.48
C HIS A 253 -20.98 -5.59 9.74
N VAL A 254 -21.10 -5.05 8.51
CA VAL A 254 -22.25 -5.28 7.64
C VAL A 254 -22.43 -6.78 7.38
N LEU A 255 -21.36 -7.49 7.03
CA LEU A 255 -21.42 -8.94 6.80
C LEU A 255 -21.84 -9.70 8.06
N ARG A 256 -21.29 -9.35 9.23
CA ARG A 256 -21.65 -9.97 10.52
C ARG A 256 -23.13 -9.86 10.82
N GLU A 257 -23.69 -8.65 10.69
CA GLU A 257 -25.12 -8.39 10.97
C GLU A 257 -26.03 -9.20 10.07
N ARG A 258 -25.60 -9.42 8.84
CA ARG A 258 -26.35 -10.17 7.84
C ARG A 258 -26.18 -11.68 7.97
N LEU A 259 -25.02 -12.16 8.43
CA LEU A 259 -24.79 -13.60 8.65
C LEU A 259 -25.43 -14.11 9.94
N GLN A 260 -25.40 -13.32 11.03
CA GLN A 260 -25.80 -13.78 12.36
C GLN A 260 -27.21 -14.42 12.42
N PRO A 261 -28.25 -13.92 11.73
CA PRO A 261 -29.59 -14.52 11.77
C PRO A 261 -29.69 -15.92 11.12
N HIS A 262 -28.71 -16.31 10.32
CA HIS A 262 -28.73 -17.56 9.54
C HIS A 262 -27.85 -18.67 10.13
N LEU A 263 -27.14 -18.37 11.22
CA LEU A 263 -26.12 -19.22 11.83
C LEU A 263 -26.43 -19.46 13.31
N GLN A 264 -26.09 -20.65 13.81
CA GLN A 264 -26.18 -20.98 15.23
C GLN A 264 -24.92 -20.52 15.97
N SER A 265 -23.78 -20.55 15.28
CA SER A 265 -22.52 -20.01 15.76
C SER A 265 -22.59 -18.50 15.92
N GLU A 266 -21.95 -18.02 16.97
CA GLU A 266 -21.74 -16.61 17.19
C GLU A 266 -20.77 -16.05 16.12
N VAL A 267 -21.17 -14.94 15.49
CA VAL A 267 -20.37 -14.25 14.46
C VAL A 267 -19.72 -13.02 15.07
N ARG A 268 -18.40 -12.93 14.96
CA ARG A 268 -17.61 -11.79 15.46
C ARG A 268 -16.79 -11.18 14.32
N THR A 269 -16.54 -9.88 14.42
CA THR A 269 -15.73 -9.14 13.45
C THR A 269 -14.59 -8.44 14.15
N THR A 270 -13.41 -8.43 13.53
CA THR A 270 -12.28 -7.58 13.89
C THR A 270 -11.88 -6.76 12.68
N VAL A 271 -11.81 -5.44 12.84
CA VAL A 271 -11.29 -4.52 11.82
C VAL A 271 -9.87 -4.17 12.20
N LEU A 272 -8.90 -4.63 11.41
CA LEU A 272 -7.48 -4.41 11.73
C LEU A 272 -7.10 -2.93 11.58
N GLY A 273 -7.58 -2.29 10.52
CA GLY A 273 -7.27 -0.89 10.23
C GLY A 273 -5.76 -0.64 10.12
N HIS A 274 -5.29 0.45 10.71
CA HIS A 274 -3.93 0.97 10.50
C HIS A 274 -2.80 0.11 11.09
N VAL A 275 -3.09 -0.94 11.88
CA VAL A 275 -2.04 -1.86 12.35
C VAL A 275 -1.28 -2.50 11.19
N GLN A 276 -1.94 -2.66 10.04
CA GLN A 276 -1.38 -3.21 8.79
C GLN A 276 -0.32 -2.30 8.14
N ARG A 277 -0.21 -1.03 8.55
CA ARG A 277 0.78 -0.06 8.03
C ARG A 277 2.00 0.11 8.93
N GLY A 278 1.90 -0.35 10.18
CA GLY A 278 2.94 -0.18 11.19
C GLY A 278 3.84 -1.40 11.32
N GLY A 279 4.83 -1.27 12.21
CA GLY A 279 5.77 -2.34 12.54
C GLY A 279 7.04 -2.35 11.69
N ASP A 280 7.97 -3.21 12.09
CA ASP A 280 9.24 -3.38 11.41
C ASP A 280 9.02 -4.12 10.08
N PRO A 281 9.66 -3.69 8.97
CA PRO A 281 9.55 -4.39 7.70
C PRO A 281 10.11 -5.80 7.82
N THR A 282 9.48 -6.75 7.12
CA THR A 282 9.98 -8.12 6.98
C THR A 282 11.35 -8.14 6.29
N PRO A 283 12.13 -9.24 6.42
CA PRO A 283 13.36 -9.39 5.66
C PRO A 283 13.17 -9.23 4.15
N PHE A 284 12.04 -9.71 3.60
CA PHE A 284 11.72 -9.54 2.18
C PHE A 284 11.56 -8.06 1.82
N ASP A 285 10.73 -7.32 2.56
CA ASP A 285 10.52 -5.89 2.30
C ASP A 285 11.80 -5.07 2.47
N ARG A 286 12.66 -5.41 3.45
CA ARG A 286 13.97 -4.75 3.61
C ARG A 286 14.85 -4.92 2.38
N VAL A 287 14.90 -6.13 1.81
CA VAL A 287 15.70 -6.41 0.60
C VAL A 287 15.10 -5.73 -0.62
N LEU A 288 13.78 -5.87 -0.85
CA LEU A 288 13.09 -5.26 -1.99
C LEU A 288 13.21 -3.73 -1.96
N ALA A 289 12.93 -3.10 -0.81
CA ALA A 289 13.07 -1.65 -0.64
C ALA A 289 14.52 -1.18 -0.86
N THR A 290 15.51 -1.98 -0.43
CA THR A 290 16.93 -1.68 -0.69
C THR A 290 17.27 -1.76 -2.17
N GLN A 291 16.78 -2.78 -2.88
CA GLN A 291 16.94 -2.92 -4.34
C GLN A 291 16.28 -1.76 -5.08
N PHE A 292 15.08 -1.37 -4.67
CA PHE A 292 14.36 -0.25 -5.25
C PHE A 292 15.08 1.08 -5.04
N GLY A 293 15.52 1.38 -3.82
CA GLY A 293 16.27 2.59 -3.55
C GLY A 293 17.62 2.65 -4.27
N HIS A 294 18.31 1.51 -4.40
CA HIS A 294 19.52 1.43 -5.20
C HIS A 294 19.25 1.70 -6.68
N HIS A 295 18.22 1.07 -7.26
CA HIS A 295 17.89 1.27 -8.68
C HIS A 295 17.40 2.71 -8.95
N ALA A 296 16.64 3.32 -8.05
CA ALA A 296 16.26 4.74 -8.15
C ALA A 296 17.49 5.64 -8.21
N ALA A 297 18.52 5.37 -7.39
CA ALA A 297 19.79 6.09 -7.48
C ALA A 297 20.49 5.86 -8.83
N GLN A 298 20.45 4.65 -9.39
CA GLN A 298 21.01 4.40 -10.74
C GLN A 298 20.27 5.19 -11.82
N LEU A 299 18.93 5.29 -11.75
CA LEU A 299 18.15 6.11 -12.68
C LEU A 299 18.54 7.60 -12.59
N VAL A 300 18.71 8.10 -11.37
CA VAL A 300 19.19 9.48 -11.13
C VAL A 300 20.58 9.70 -11.74
N LEU A 301 21.54 8.82 -11.45
CA LEU A 301 22.92 8.95 -11.93
C LEU A 301 23.04 8.77 -13.45
N GLY A 302 22.18 7.94 -14.04
CA GLY A 302 22.08 7.72 -15.48
C GLY A 302 21.29 8.80 -16.22
N GLY A 303 20.70 9.78 -15.51
CA GLY A 303 19.87 10.82 -16.11
C GLY A 303 18.52 10.32 -16.66
N GLN A 304 18.09 9.12 -16.27
CA GLN A 304 16.82 8.53 -16.68
C GLN A 304 15.69 9.02 -15.76
N LEU A 305 15.29 10.27 -15.97
CA LEU A 305 14.27 10.98 -15.18
C LEU A 305 12.87 10.77 -15.75
N GLY A 306 11.84 10.97 -14.94
CA GLY A 306 10.44 10.70 -15.34
C GLY A 306 10.07 9.22 -15.32
N HIS A 307 10.93 8.38 -14.72
CA HIS A 307 10.74 6.94 -14.57
C HIS A 307 10.48 6.54 -13.11
N MET A 308 9.69 5.49 -12.92
CA MET A 308 9.48 4.82 -11.65
C MET A 308 10.23 3.48 -11.66
N VAL A 309 10.88 3.14 -10.56
CA VAL A 309 11.43 1.78 -10.35
C VAL A 309 10.29 0.77 -10.34
N THR A 310 10.51 -0.42 -10.87
CA THR A 310 9.53 -1.50 -10.83
C THR A 310 10.16 -2.88 -10.66
N LEU A 311 9.37 -3.85 -10.19
CA LEU A 311 9.64 -5.28 -10.30
C LEU A 311 8.74 -5.87 -11.38
N GLN A 312 9.34 -6.42 -12.43
CA GLN A 312 8.64 -7.10 -13.53
C GLN A 312 9.41 -8.35 -13.95
N ASN A 313 8.70 -9.46 -14.13
CA ASN A 313 9.24 -10.78 -14.43
C ASN A 313 10.38 -11.18 -13.47
N GLY A 314 10.22 -10.87 -12.18
CA GLY A 314 11.23 -11.12 -11.14
C GLY A 314 12.52 -10.29 -11.29
N ARG A 315 12.53 -9.22 -12.09
CA ARG A 315 13.68 -8.35 -12.31
C ARG A 315 13.36 -6.90 -11.96
N ILE A 316 14.32 -6.23 -11.34
CA ILE A 316 14.24 -4.79 -11.07
C ILE A 316 14.53 -4.04 -12.37
N GLY A 317 13.62 -3.13 -12.72
CA GLY A 317 13.74 -2.26 -13.88
C GLY A 317 13.06 -0.93 -13.63
N SER A 318 12.66 -0.26 -14.72
CA SER A 318 11.94 1.00 -14.64
C SER A 318 10.89 1.12 -15.74
N VAL A 319 9.84 1.89 -15.46
CA VAL A 319 8.74 2.23 -16.38
C VAL A 319 8.53 3.74 -16.36
N ALA A 320 7.91 4.32 -17.39
CA ALA A 320 7.59 5.74 -17.34
C ALA A 320 6.55 5.99 -16.25
N ILE A 321 6.70 7.08 -15.48
CA ILE A 321 5.69 7.45 -14.45
C ILE A 321 4.32 7.67 -15.11
N ALA A 322 4.31 8.16 -16.36
CA ALA A 322 3.09 8.35 -17.15
C ALA A 322 2.27 7.07 -17.37
N ASP A 323 2.92 5.90 -17.44
CA ASP A 323 2.26 4.61 -17.67
C ASP A 323 1.64 4.02 -16.40
N VAL A 324 1.92 4.63 -15.25
CA VAL A 324 1.49 4.15 -13.92
C VAL A 324 0.51 5.11 -13.28
N ALA A 325 0.73 6.42 -13.47
CA ALA A 325 -0.09 7.46 -12.86
C ALA A 325 -1.59 7.30 -13.20
N ASN A 326 -2.42 7.34 -12.16
CA ASN A 326 -3.88 7.20 -12.24
C ASN A 326 -4.35 5.83 -12.75
N THR A 327 -3.51 4.80 -12.67
CA THR A 327 -3.86 3.44 -13.06
C THR A 327 -3.62 2.50 -11.88
N GLN A 328 -4.64 1.71 -11.54
CA GLN A 328 -4.56 0.74 -10.46
C GLN A 328 -4.43 -0.69 -10.98
N ARG A 329 -3.67 -1.50 -10.23
CA ARG A 329 -3.54 -2.94 -10.43
C ARG A 329 -4.46 -3.68 -9.47
N THR A 330 -5.51 -4.30 -10.00
CA THR A 330 -6.41 -5.19 -9.26
C THR A 330 -6.03 -6.66 -9.47
N VAL A 331 -6.64 -7.57 -8.69
CA VAL A 331 -6.50 -9.01 -8.88
C VAL A 331 -7.19 -9.43 -10.18
N PRO A 332 -6.47 -9.98 -11.18
CA PRO A 332 -7.12 -10.53 -12.36
C PRO A 332 -7.99 -11.74 -12.00
N LEU A 333 -9.19 -11.84 -12.58
CA LEU A 333 -10.11 -12.96 -12.31
C LEU A 333 -9.57 -14.31 -12.80
N ASP A 334 -8.60 -14.29 -13.71
CA ASP A 334 -7.84 -15.44 -14.23
C ASP A 334 -6.47 -15.60 -13.55
N SER A 335 -6.20 -14.87 -12.46
CA SER A 335 -4.95 -14.96 -11.70
C SER A 335 -4.65 -16.40 -11.28
N PRO A 336 -3.43 -16.93 -11.53
CA PRO A 336 -3.04 -18.26 -11.06
C PRO A 336 -3.20 -18.44 -9.55
N LEU A 337 -2.99 -17.37 -8.77
CA LEU A 337 -3.16 -17.40 -7.32
C LEU A 337 -4.64 -17.60 -6.92
N LEU A 338 -5.55 -16.95 -7.64
CA LEU A 338 -6.99 -17.06 -7.42
C LEU A 338 -7.50 -18.44 -7.82
N THR A 339 -7.07 -18.95 -8.98
CA THR A 339 -7.37 -20.32 -9.44
C THR A 339 -6.90 -21.36 -8.42
N MET A 340 -5.65 -21.25 -7.96
CA MET A 340 -5.10 -22.16 -6.94
C MET A 340 -5.92 -22.12 -5.65
N ALA A 341 -6.29 -20.93 -5.17
CA ALA A 341 -7.09 -20.78 -3.96
C ALA A 341 -8.47 -21.48 -4.09
N ARG A 342 -9.14 -21.35 -5.25
CA ARG A 342 -10.39 -22.06 -5.54
C ARG A 342 -10.18 -23.58 -5.55
N ASP A 343 -9.12 -24.06 -6.21
CA ASP A 343 -8.84 -25.50 -6.35
C ASP A 343 -8.58 -26.20 -5.01
N ILE A 344 -8.03 -25.49 -4.03
CA ILE A 344 -7.83 -26.02 -2.67
C ILE A 344 -9.06 -25.84 -1.76
N GLY A 345 -10.16 -25.28 -2.28
CA GLY A 345 -11.46 -25.21 -1.62
C GLY A 345 -11.75 -23.91 -0.86
N ILE A 346 -11.01 -22.83 -1.10
CA ILE A 346 -11.33 -21.51 -0.54
C ILE A 346 -12.56 -20.93 -1.26
N CYS A 347 -13.54 -20.45 -0.48
CA CYS A 347 -14.74 -19.81 -1.02
C CYS A 347 -14.49 -18.30 -1.25
N PHE A 348 -14.88 -17.81 -2.44
CA PHE A 348 -14.83 -16.38 -2.78
C PHE A 348 -16.19 -15.67 -2.70
N GLY A 349 -17.22 -16.37 -2.22
CA GLY A 349 -18.58 -15.84 -2.15
C GLY A 349 -19.29 -15.76 -3.50
N GLU A 350 -18.81 -16.44 -4.54
CA GLU A 350 -19.44 -16.50 -5.86
C GLU A 350 -20.72 -17.38 -5.81
N ALA A 351 -21.71 -17.04 -6.66
CA ALA A 351 -23.05 -17.67 -6.70
C ALA A 351 -23.07 -19.07 -7.32
#